data_AF-A0A3D1BQ63-F1
#
_entry.id   AF-A0A3D1BQ63-F1
#
_cell.length_a   1.000
_cell.length_b   1.000
_cell.length_c   1.000
_cell.angle_alpha   90.00
_cell.angle_beta   90.00
_cell.angle_gamma   90.00
#
_symmetry.space_group_name_H-M   'P 1'
#
loop_
_entity.id
_entity.type
_entity.pdbx_description
1 polymer ?
#
loop_
_entity_poly.entity_id
_entity_poly.type
_entity_poly.pdbx_seq_one_letter_code
_entity_poly.pdbx_strand_id
1 'polypeptide(L)' 'MNRPHIIYPLLIIILIGSCRQGVKDTERLCIDSPGNTTYFIDPDGGNDSNSGLKEKKAWHTFNRINHIHLAPGDHVEIIA' A
#
# COMPACT_ATOMS: atom_id res chain seq x y z
N MET A 1 -30.03 -28.07 44.38
CA MET A 1 -30.88 -28.57 43.26
C MET A 1 -30.62 -27.71 42.03
N ASN A 2 -30.53 -28.38 40.88
CA ASN A 2 -30.51 -27.88 39.49
C ASN A 2 -29.17 -27.38 38.90
N ARG A 3 -28.56 -28.28 38.11
CA ARG A 3 -27.56 -28.04 37.04
C ARG A 3 -28.23 -27.37 35.83
N PRO A 4 -27.46 -26.66 35.00
CA PRO A 4 -27.37 -27.16 33.62
C PRO A 4 -25.92 -27.46 33.19
N HIS A 5 -25.75 -28.67 32.66
CA HIS A 5 -24.56 -29.16 31.99
C HIS A 5 -24.47 -28.57 30.58
N ILE A 6 -23.37 -27.88 30.25
CA ILE A 6 -22.95 -27.72 28.87
C ILE A 6 -21.61 -28.44 28.72
N ILE A 7 -21.69 -29.53 27.97
CA ILE A 7 -20.62 -30.43 27.58
C ILE A 7 -19.80 -29.70 26.51
N TYR A 8 -18.60 -29.22 26.87
CA TYR A 8 -17.58 -28.86 25.88
C TYR A 8 -16.65 -30.07 25.72
N PRO A 9 -16.74 -30.84 24.62
CA PRO A 9 -15.77 -31.89 24.37
C PRO A 9 -14.47 -31.24 23.90
N LEU A 10 -13.42 -31.46 24.71
CA LEU A 10 -12.02 -31.73 24.38
C LEU A 10 -11.46 -31.31 22.99
N LEU A 11 -10.19 -30.84 23.02
CA LEU A 11 -9.26 -30.44 21.95
C LEU A 11 -9.40 -28.95 21.53
N ILE A 12 -8.45 -28.03 21.71
CA ILE A 12 -6.98 -28.08 21.85
C ILE A 12 -6.56 -26.83 22.65
N ILE A 13 -5.77 -27.02 23.70
CA ILE A 13 -4.99 -25.95 24.35
C ILE A 13 -3.54 -26.12 23.89
N ILE A 14 -2.81 -25.00 23.82
CA ILE A 14 -1.39 -24.78 23.46
C ILE A 14 -1.23 -24.44 21.96
N LEU A 15 -0.97 -23.19 21.56
CA LEU A 15 0.31 -22.49 21.74
C LEU A 15 0.13 -20.96 21.92
N ILE A 16 0.82 -20.45 22.93
CA ILE A 16 1.22 -19.05 23.09
C ILE A 16 1.92 -18.53 21.82
N GLY A 17 1.16 -17.88 20.97
CA GLY A 17 1.64 -17.00 19.90
C GLY A 17 1.03 -15.62 20.10
N SER A 18 1.53 -14.84 21.05
CA SER A 18 1.30 -13.40 20.99
C SER A 18 2.11 -12.86 19.81
N CYS A 19 1.45 -12.61 18.68
CA CYS A 19 1.74 -11.40 17.92
C CYS A 19 0.55 -10.46 18.09
N ARG A 20 0.87 -9.32 18.70
CA ARG A 20 0.00 -8.21 19.07
C ARG A 20 -0.78 -7.68 17.86
N GLN A 21 -1.88 -6.97 18.15
CA GLN A 21 -2.58 -6.06 17.22
C GLN A 21 -1.61 -5.43 16.19
N GLY A 22 -1.78 -5.77 14.91
CA GLY A 22 -1.13 -5.08 13.81
C GLY A 22 -1.92 -3.84 13.41
N VAL A 23 -1.60 -2.72 14.07
CA VAL A 23 -1.62 -1.35 13.55
C VAL A 23 -2.97 -0.78 13.07
N LYS A 24 -3.56 0.06 13.93
CA LYS A 24 -4.49 1.11 13.51
C LYS A 24 -3.68 2.41 13.35
N ASP A 25 -3.13 2.63 12.16
CA ASP A 25 -2.51 3.91 11.84
C ASP A 25 -3.45 4.69 10.94
N THR A 26 -4.06 5.72 11.51
CA THR A 26 -4.67 6.82 10.80
C THR A 26 -3.65 7.46 9.86
N GLU A 27 -3.94 7.37 8.56
CA GLU A 27 -3.71 8.41 7.55
C GLU A 27 -2.27 8.92 7.34
N ARG A 28 -1.39 8.02 6.88
CA ARG A 28 -0.60 8.34 5.68
C ARG A 28 -1.22 7.56 4.55
N LEU A 29 -1.86 8.24 3.59
CA LEU A 29 -2.39 7.58 2.40
C LEU A 29 -1.19 7.13 1.55
N CYS A 30 -0.61 5.98 1.85
CA CYS A 30 0.27 5.31 0.91
C CYS A 30 -0.61 4.91 -0.27
N ILE A 31 -0.39 5.58 -1.41
CA ILE A 31 -1.12 5.25 -2.63
C ILE A 31 -0.43 4.00 -3.17
N ASP A 32 -1.05 2.85 -2.98
CA ASP A 32 -0.62 1.63 -3.64
C ASP A 32 -0.97 1.74 -5.13
N SER A 33 0.02 1.50 -5.97
CA SER A 33 -0.21 1.42 -7.42
C SER A 33 -1.07 0.20 -7.76
N PRO A 34 -1.96 0.28 -8.76
CA PRO A 34 -2.66 -0.90 -9.28
C PRO A 34 -1.73 -1.91 -9.99
N GLY A 35 -0.45 -1.59 -10.18
CA GLY A 35 0.49 -2.36 -10.98
C GLY A 35 0.38 -2.02 -12.46
N ASN A 36 1.33 -2.52 -13.25
CA ASN A 36 1.39 -2.33 -14.70
C ASN A 36 1.18 -0.87 -15.17
N THR A 37 1.62 0.10 -14.36
CA THR A 37 1.44 1.53 -14.61
C THR A 37 2.77 2.19 -14.95
N THR A 38 2.79 3.01 -16.01
CA THR A 38 3.96 3.83 -16.35
C THR A 38 3.79 5.24 -15.78
N TYR A 39 4.77 5.67 -14.99
CA TYR A 39 4.88 7.02 -14.46
C TYR A 39 5.98 7.78 -15.20
N PHE A 40 5.70 9.03 -15.57
CA PHE A 40 6.60 9.86 -16.36
C PHE A 40 7.14 11.04 -15.53
N ILE A 41 8.45 11.25 -15.61
CA ILE A 41 9.17 12.36 -14.98
C ILE A 41 9.93 13.11 -16.08
N ASP A 42 9.71 14.41 -16.17
CA ASP A 42 10.37 15.32 -17.09
C ASP A 42 11.03 16.44 -16.27
N PRO A 43 12.35 16.38 -16.04
CA PRO A 43 13.05 17.37 -15.24
C PRO A 43 13.12 18.75 -15.90
N ASP A 44 12.89 18.88 -17.21
CA ASP A 44 13.03 20.14 -17.94
C ASP A 44 11.67 20.81 -18.21
N GLY A 45 10.64 20.03 -18.54
CA GLY A 45 9.30 20.50 -18.92
C GLY A 45 8.14 20.04 -18.02
N GLY A 46 8.41 19.19 -17.03
CA GLY A 46 7.38 18.59 -16.16
C GLY A 46 6.75 19.55 -15.15
N ASN A 47 5.69 19.08 -14.49
CA ASN A 47 5.05 19.80 -13.39
C ASN A 47 4.44 18.84 -12.37
N ASP A 48 4.77 18.97 -11.08
CA ASP A 48 4.31 18.06 -10.00
C ASP A 48 2.81 18.11 -9.71
N SER A 49 2.09 19.10 -10.26
CA SER A 49 0.62 19.14 -10.26
C SER A 49 -0.03 18.26 -11.32
N ASN A 50 0.75 17.74 -12.28
CA ASN A 50 0.25 16.81 -13.29
C ASN A 50 -0.03 15.41 -12.71
N SER A 51 -0.69 14.58 -13.51
CA SER A 51 -1.01 13.20 -13.09
C SER A 51 0.20 12.27 -13.05
N GLY A 52 1.24 12.52 -13.85
CA GLY A 52 2.39 11.62 -14.02
C GLY A 52 2.09 10.39 -14.88
N LEU A 53 0.86 10.21 -15.37
CA LEU A 53 0.42 8.98 -16.08
C LEU A 53 0.51 9.07 -17.61
N LYS A 54 0.99 10.19 -18.14
CA LYS A 54 1.20 10.44 -19.57
C LYS A 54 2.42 11.32 -19.74
N GLU A 55 3.21 11.13 -20.79
CA GLU A 55 4.40 11.95 -21.09
C GLU A 55 4.10 13.46 -21.05
N LYS A 56 3.05 13.92 -21.75
CA LYS A 56 2.62 15.34 -21.76
C LYS A 56 2.12 15.88 -20.40
N LYS A 57 2.00 14.99 -19.41
CA LYS A 57 1.57 15.26 -18.04
C LYS A 57 2.55 14.62 -17.06
N ALA A 58 3.85 14.65 -17.38
CA ALA A 58 4.92 14.19 -16.52
C ALA A 58 5.07 15.09 -15.28
N TRP A 59 5.60 14.50 -14.21
CA TRP A 59 6.03 15.24 -13.02
C TRP A 59 7.38 15.92 -13.28
N HIS A 60 7.67 16.97 -12.52
CA HIS A 60 8.96 17.67 -12.61
C HIS A 60 10.01 17.00 -11.73
N THR A 61 9.59 16.55 -10.54
CA THR A 61 10.48 15.97 -9.53
C THR A 61 10.04 14.55 -9.16
N PHE A 62 10.91 13.89 -8.40
CA PHE A 62 10.64 12.57 -7.84
C PHE A 62 9.74 12.60 -6.60
N ASN A 63 9.29 13.78 -6.13
CA ASN A 63 8.50 13.86 -4.89
C ASN A 63 7.24 13.00 -4.97
N ARG A 64 6.50 13.07 -6.08
CA ARG A 64 5.24 12.32 -6.24
C ARG A 64 5.46 10.81 -6.20
N ILE A 65 6.45 10.30 -6.93
CA ILE A 65 6.72 8.86 -6.99
C ILE A 65 7.21 8.29 -5.66
N ASN A 66 7.92 9.08 -4.85
CA ASN A 66 8.36 8.68 -3.51
C ASN A 66 7.22 8.47 -2.50
N HIS A 67 6.00 8.91 -2.82
CA HIS A 67 4.80 8.69 -2.01
C HIS A 67 3.93 7.52 -2.51
N ILE A 68 4.33 6.86 -3.61
CA ILE A 68 3.60 5.73 -4.21
C ILE A 68 4.33 4.44 -3.85
N HIS A 69 3.58 3.44 -3.39
CA HIS A 69 4.11 2.08 -3.32
C HIS A 69 3.98 1.45 -4.71
N LEU A 70 5.12 1.33 -5.38
CA LEU A 70 5.18 0.68 -6.68
C LEU A 70 4.82 -0.81 -6.56
N ALA A 71 4.01 -1.28 -7.50
CA ALA A 71 3.57 -2.65 -7.60
C ALA A 71 4.26 -3.34 -8.79
N PRO A 72 4.23 -4.68 -8.87
CA PRO A 72 4.82 -5.41 -9.98
C PRO A 72 4.31 -4.91 -11.35
N GLY A 73 5.24 -4.77 -12.29
CA GLY A 73 4.94 -4.29 -13.65
C GLY A 73 4.88 -2.77 -13.78
N ASP A 74 5.02 -2.01 -12.69
CA ASP A 74 5.14 -0.55 -12.80
C ASP A 74 6.48 -0.13 -13.40
N HIS A 75 6.42 0.91 -14.23
CA HIS A 75 7.58 1.51 -14.88
C HIS A 75 7.68 2.98 -14.49
N VAL A 76 8.91 3.49 -14.37
CA VAL A 76 9.19 4.91 -14.18
C VAL A 76 10.11 5.35 -15.30
N GLU A 77 9.63 6.28 -16.13
CA GLU A 77 10.35 6.76 -17.31
C GLU A 77 10.72 8.23 -17.15
N ILE A 78 11.96 8.55 -17.49
CA ILE A 78 12.52 9.91 -17.45
C ILE A 78 12.65 10.36 -18.90
N ILE A 79 11.96 11.43 -19.29
CA ILE A 79 11.71 11.78 -20.70
C ILE A 79 12.25 13.17 -21.12
N ALA A 80 13.34 13.61 -20.49
CA ALA A 80 14.02 14.88 -20.77
C ALA A 80 14.33 15.10 -22.27
#